data_AF-A0A9Q8IN45-F1
#
_entry.id   AF-A0A9Q8IN45-F1
#
_cell.length_a   1.000
_cell.length_b   1.000
_cell.length_c   1.000
_cell.angle_alpha   90.00
_cell.angle_beta   90.00
_cell.angle_gamma   90.00
#
_symmetry.space_group_name_H-M   'P 1'
#
loop_
_entity.id
_entity.type
_entity.pdbx_description
1 polymer ?
#
loop_
_entity_poly.entity_id
_entity_poly.type
_entity_poly.pdbx_seq_one_letter_code
_entity_poly.pdbx_strand_id
1 'polypeptide(L)'
;LTNHIPLIPYGTMLKEQSRKWKSDDRKVMNWYYNEKDDYYLDPNGIRFNFNGYRKRTDKNQFTRDFKEYESEKYDINQNIDSNALTKSGNTRKIRINYAREYFKNKQKELLLAPKTSDIYAKRKIDVESVFGRLKASLRFNRFSVRG
;
A
#
# COMPACT_ATOMS: atom_id res chain seq x y z
N LEU A 1 32.69 -4.31 -2.49
CA LEU A 1 31.27 -4.24 -2.87
C LEU A 1 30.66 -3.00 -2.21
N THR A 2 30.88 -1.83 -2.79
CA THR A 2 30.66 -0.52 -2.16
C THR A 2 29.28 0.04 -2.56
N ASN A 3 28.38 0.17 -1.58
CA ASN A 3 27.15 0.99 -1.58
C ASN A 3 26.19 0.90 -2.77
N HIS A 4 25.78 -0.30 -3.19
CA HIS A 4 24.60 -0.42 -4.06
C HIS A 4 23.32 -0.27 -3.25
N ILE A 5 22.59 0.84 -3.46
CA ILE A 5 21.28 1.08 -2.85
C ILE A 5 20.20 0.40 -3.71
N PRO A 6 19.46 -0.59 -3.18
CA PRO A 6 18.34 -1.20 -3.89
C PRO A 6 17.15 -0.23 -3.95
N LEU A 7 16.81 0.23 -5.17
CA LEU A 7 15.69 1.13 -5.43
C LEU A 7 14.58 0.37 -6.14
N ILE A 8 13.89 -0.50 -5.40
CA ILE A 8 12.83 -1.36 -5.93
C ILE A 8 11.47 -0.76 -5.52
N PRO A 9 10.59 -0.42 -6.47
CA PRO A 9 9.26 0.09 -6.15
C PRO A 9 8.39 -1.04 -5.57
N TYR A 10 7.56 -0.72 -4.58
CA TYR A 10 6.51 -1.63 -4.14
C TYR A 10 5.33 -1.58 -5.12
N GLY A 11 4.58 -2.68 -5.24
CA GLY A 11 3.65 -2.91 -6.36
C GLY A 11 2.53 -1.86 -6.53
N THR A 12 2.15 -1.14 -5.48
CA THR A 12 1.09 -0.10 -5.53
C THR A 12 1.63 1.32 -5.66
N MET A 13 2.95 1.54 -5.63
CA MET A 13 3.56 2.87 -5.53
C MET A 13 3.09 3.86 -6.60
N LEU A 14 3.11 3.46 -7.87
CA LEU A 14 2.67 4.32 -8.98
C LEU A 14 1.16 4.59 -8.94
N LYS A 15 0.37 3.59 -8.50
CA LYS A 15 -1.09 3.72 -8.38
C LYS A 15 -1.46 4.72 -7.28
N GLU A 16 -0.74 4.68 -6.16
CA GLU A 16 -0.93 5.59 -5.01
C GLU A 16 -0.72 7.07 -5.36
N GLN A 17 0.07 7.35 -6.41
CA GLN A 17 0.28 8.72 -6.89
C GLN A 17 -0.87 9.24 -7.74
N SER A 18 -1.68 8.36 -8.33
CA SER A 18 -2.79 8.75 -9.21
C SER A 18 -3.93 9.43 -8.45
N ARG A 19 -4.59 10.41 -9.10
CA ARG A 19 -5.75 11.11 -8.52
C ARG A 19 -6.85 10.13 -8.10
N LYS A 20 -7.18 9.18 -8.98
CA LYS A 20 -8.19 8.14 -8.74
C LYS A 20 -7.93 7.34 -7.46
N TRP A 21 -6.67 7.04 -7.14
CA TRP A 21 -6.35 6.29 -5.92
C TRP A 21 -6.46 7.17 -4.67
N LYS A 22 -5.99 8.41 -4.75
CA LYS A 22 -6.01 9.35 -3.62
C LYS A 22 -7.43 9.76 -3.22
N SER A 23 -8.34 9.83 -4.18
CA SER A 23 -9.76 10.14 -3.96
C SER A 23 -10.63 8.90 -3.72
N ASP A 24 -10.06 7.70 -3.60
CA ASP A 24 -10.84 6.48 -3.36
C ASP A 24 -11.05 6.29 -1.86
N ASP A 25 -12.26 6.62 -1.41
CA ASP A 25 -12.74 6.52 -0.03
C ASP A 25 -12.73 5.08 0.52
N ARG A 26 -12.69 4.06 -0.35
CA ARG A 26 -12.63 2.66 0.08
C ARG A 26 -11.24 2.27 0.56
N LYS A 27 -10.22 3.10 0.33
CA LYS A 27 -8.83 2.81 0.72
C LYS A 27 -8.61 3.30 2.14
N VAL A 28 -8.49 2.35 3.08
CA VAL A 28 -8.21 2.64 4.49
C VAL A 28 -6.92 3.46 4.69
N MET A 29 -5.95 3.33 3.78
CA MET A 29 -4.73 4.15 3.79
C MET A 29 -4.95 5.64 3.50
N ASN A 30 -6.10 6.03 2.97
CA ASN A 30 -6.49 7.43 2.76
C ASN A 30 -7.32 7.96 3.94
N TRP A 31 -7.69 7.10 4.89
CA TRP A 31 -8.46 7.49 6.07
C TRP A 31 -7.56 8.24 7.06
N TYR A 32 -8.18 9.11 7.86
CA TYR A 32 -7.46 9.79 8.93
C TYR A 32 -7.14 8.77 10.04
N TYR A 33 -5.90 8.79 10.52
CA TYR A 33 -5.45 7.96 11.64
C TYR A 33 -4.98 8.88 12.77
N ASN A 34 -5.50 8.67 13.98
CA ASN A 34 -5.02 9.33 15.18
C ASN A 34 -4.08 8.37 15.93
N GLU A 35 -2.81 8.77 16.03
CA GLU A 35 -1.77 7.96 16.69
C GLU A 35 -1.87 7.97 18.22
N LYS A 36 -2.41 9.03 18.83
CA LYS A 36 -2.49 9.18 20.29
C LYS A 36 -3.54 8.27 20.90
N ASP A 37 -4.72 8.28 20.30
CA ASP A 37 -5.90 7.54 20.77
C ASP A 37 -6.14 6.25 19.97
N ASP A 38 -5.27 5.98 19.00
CA ASP A 38 -5.22 4.75 18.21
C ASP A 38 -6.55 4.37 17.54
N TYR A 39 -7.04 5.27 16.68
CA TYR A 39 -8.27 5.05 15.91
C TYR A 39 -8.16 5.57 14.48
N TYR A 40 -9.00 5.01 13.61
CA TYR A 40 -9.22 5.52 12.25
C TYR A 40 -10.56 6.24 12.13
N LEU A 41 -10.64 7.25 11.28
CA LEU A 41 -11.91 7.85 10.85
C LEU A 41 -12.15 7.53 9.38
N ASP A 42 -13.30 6.92 9.09
CA ASP A 42 -13.71 6.75 7.70
C ASP A 42 -14.19 8.07 7.08
N PRO A 43 -14.37 8.13 5.75
CA PRO A 43 -14.85 9.34 5.06
C PRO A 43 -16.26 9.79 5.46
N ASN A 44 -17.04 8.92 6.11
CA ASN A 44 -18.36 9.24 6.65
C ASN A 44 -18.27 9.74 8.11
N GLY A 45 -17.07 9.86 8.68
CA GLY A 45 -16.84 10.31 10.05
C GLY A 45 -16.95 9.21 11.11
N ILE A 46 -17.08 7.95 10.73
CA ILE A 46 -17.21 6.84 11.69
C ILE A 46 -15.85 6.50 12.27
N ARG A 47 -15.82 6.41 13.59
CA ARG A 47 -14.64 6.02 14.36
C ARG A 47 -14.46 4.51 14.39
N PHE A 48 -13.26 4.07 14.05
CA PHE A 48 -12.80 2.69 14.13
C PHE A 48 -11.78 2.55 15.25
N ASN A 49 -12.20 2.00 16.37
CA ASN A 49 -11.39 1.82 17.57
C ASN A 49 -10.63 0.51 17.53
N PHE A 50 -9.46 0.47 18.17
CA PHE A 50 -8.69 -0.76 18.31
C PHE A 50 -9.53 -1.84 19.01
N ASN A 51 -9.66 -2.99 18.36
CA ASN A 51 -10.35 -4.16 18.91
C ASN A 51 -9.33 -5.19 19.43
N GLY A 52 -8.32 -5.53 18.63
CA GLY A 52 -7.33 -6.50 19.08
C GLY A 52 -6.34 -6.96 18.02
N TYR A 53 -5.35 -7.73 18.44
CA TYR A 53 -4.43 -8.39 17.51
C TYR A 53 -5.07 -9.67 16.95
N ARG A 54 -4.83 -9.93 15.66
CA ARG A 54 -5.26 -11.13 14.95
C ARG A 54 -4.10 -11.70 14.17
N LYS A 55 -3.95 -13.02 14.18
CA LYS A 55 -2.98 -13.71 13.34
C LYS A 55 -3.68 -14.39 12.17
N ARG A 56 -3.08 -14.36 10.99
CA ARG A 56 -3.55 -15.14 9.84
C ARG A 56 -2.41 -15.89 9.21
N THR A 57 -2.56 -17.20 9.09
CA THR A 57 -1.63 -18.06 8.36
C THR A 57 -2.16 -18.27 6.95
N ASP A 58 -1.33 -17.99 5.95
CA ASP A 58 -1.66 -18.28 4.56
C ASP A 58 -1.47 -19.78 4.23
N LYS A 59 -1.91 -20.19 3.04
CA LYS A 59 -1.71 -21.56 2.51
C LYS A 59 -0.25 -22.00 2.55
N ASN A 60 0.69 -21.07 2.36
CA ASN A 60 2.13 -21.30 2.37
C ASN A 60 2.72 -21.28 3.80
N GLN A 61 1.89 -21.49 4.83
CA GLN A 61 2.29 -21.53 6.25
C GLN A 61 2.93 -20.25 6.80
N PHE A 62 2.87 -19.15 6.06
CA PHE A 62 3.37 -17.86 6.53
C PHE A 62 2.31 -17.15 7.40
N THR A 63 2.64 -16.92 8.67
CA THR A 63 1.77 -16.23 9.62
C THR A 63 2.05 -14.73 9.61
N ARG A 64 0.98 -13.92 9.59
CA ARG A 64 1.05 -12.47 9.68
C ARG A 64 0.22 -11.96 10.85
N ASP A 65 0.76 -10.98 11.54
CA ASP A 65 0.07 -10.24 12.58
C ASP A 65 -0.68 -9.04 11.98
N PHE A 66 -1.91 -8.85 12.45
CA PHE A 66 -2.78 -7.75 12.08
C PHE A 66 -3.30 -7.07 13.33
N LYS A 67 -3.44 -5.76 13.25
CA LYS A 67 -4.19 -4.96 14.20
C LYS A 67 -5.60 -4.78 13.65
N GLU A 68 -6.60 -5.31 14.36
CA GLU A 68 -8.00 -5.21 14.00
C GLU A 68 -8.63 -4.00 14.69
N TYR A 69 -9.36 -3.21 13.91
CA TYR A 69 -10.16 -2.11 14.39
C TYR A 69 -11.63 -2.35 14.02
N GLU A 70 -12.52 -1.87 14.87
CA GLU A 70 -13.96 -2.06 14.77
C GLU A 70 -14.68 -0.72 14.84
N SER A 71 -15.70 -0.54 14.00
CA SER A 71 -16.51 0.68 13.99
C SER A 71 -17.31 0.83 15.27
N GLU A 72 -17.42 2.08 15.72
CA GLU A 72 -18.32 2.46 16.80
C GLU A 72 -19.76 2.46 16.29
N LYS A 73 -20.60 1.62 16.90
CA LYS A 73 -21.99 1.39 16.47
C LYS A 73 -22.92 2.55 16.84
N TYR A 74 -22.64 3.19 17.97
CA TYR A 74 -23.50 4.18 18.58
C TYR A 74 -22.92 5.58 18.33
N ASP A 75 -23.77 6.49 17.90
CA ASP A 75 -23.44 7.91 17.86
C ASP A 75 -23.52 8.53 19.28
N ILE A 76 -23.15 9.80 19.42
CA ILE A 76 -23.22 10.60 20.66
C ILE A 76 -24.61 10.51 21.32
N ASN A 77 -25.66 10.44 20.49
CA ASN A 77 -27.05 10.34 20.94
C ASN A 77 -27.52 8.90 21.26
N GLN A 78 -26.60 7.92 21.31
CA GLN A 78 -26.89 6.49 21.50
C GLN A 78 -27.75 5.84 20.41
N ASN A 79 -27.90 6.51 19.26
CA ASN A 79 -28.55 5.95 18.09
C ASN A 79 -27.59 5.07 17.31
N ILE A 80 -28.11 4.01 16.69
CA ILE A 80 -27.32 3.12 15.83
C ILE A 80 -27.09 3.83 14.49
N ASP A 81 -25.82 4.08 14.14
CA ASP A 81 -25.48 4.55 12.81
C ASP A 81 -25.48 3.39 11.81
N SER A 82 -26.32 3.48 10.78
CA SER A 82 -26.37 2.49 9.72
C SER A 82 -25.07 2.39 8.92
N ASN A 83 -24.31 3.49 8.81
CA ASN A 83 -23.03 3.51 8.12
C ASN A 83 -21.94 2.76 8.92
N ALA A 84 -22.10 2.63 10.24
CA ALA A 84 -21.17 1.89 11.09
C ALA A 84 -21.33 0.37 10.93
N LEU A 85 -22.42 -0.07 10.30
CA LEU A 85 -22.73 -1.49 10.11
C LEU A 85 -22.41 -1.95 8.68
N THR A 86 -22.15 -3.24 8.54
CA THR A 86 -22.13 -3.94 7.26
C THR A 86 -23.56 -4.13 6.78
N LYS A 87 -23.72 -4.49 5.50
CA LYS A 87 -25.03 -4.88 4.94
C LYS A 87 -25.72 -6.03 5.70
N SER A 88 -24.96 -6.84 6.44
CA SER A 88 -25.46 -7.92 7.29
C SER A 88 -25.76 -7.51 8.73
N GLY A 89 -25.65 -6.22 9.07
CA GLY A 89 -25.96 -5.68 10.40
C GLY A 89 -24.86 -5.84 11.45
N ASN A 90 -23.68 -6.34 11.06
CA ASN A 90 -22.53 -6.46 11.96
C ASN A 90 -21.71 -5.17 11.94
N THR A 91 -20.95 -4.89 12.99
CA THR A 91 -19.96 -3.80 13.00
C THR A 91 -18.92 -4.02 11.89
N ARG A 92 -18.55 -2.93 11.22
CA ARG A 92 -17.49 -2.93 10.21
C ARG A 92 -16.15 -3.15 10.89
N LYS A 93 -15.29 -3.95 10.26
CA LYS A 93 -13.94 -4.24 10.75
C LYS A 93 -12.91 -3.98 9.68
N ILE A 94 -11.78 -3.39 10.08
CA ILE A 94 -10.59 -3.24 9.24
C ILE A 94 -9.42 -3.94 9.91
N ARG A 95 -8.49 -4.47 9.11
CA ARG A 95 -7.28 -5.14 9.60
C ARG A 95 -6.07 -4.54 8.94
N ILE A 96 -5.18 -3.97 9.75
CA ILE A 96 -3.96 -3.31 9.28
C ILE A 96 -2.76 -4.19 9.60
N ASN A 97 -1.93 -4.43 8.59
CA ASN A 97 -0.66 -5.11 8.78
C ASN A 97 0.45 -4.06 8.95
N TYR A 98 0.80 -3.78 10.21
CA TYR A 98 1.77 -2.73 10.54
C TYR A 98 3.17 -3.02 10.03
N ALA A 99 3.62 -4.28 10.06
CA ALA A 99 4.93 -4.65 9.52
C ALA A 99 5.03 -4.32 8.03
N ARG A 100 3.99 -4.66 7.26
CA ARG A 100 3.92 -4.33 5.83
C ARG A 100 3.88 -2.82 5.58
N GLU A 101 3.06 -2.09 6.31
CA GLU A 101 2.98 -0.62 6.17
C GLU A 101 4.30 0.06 6.54
N TYR A 102 4.98 -0.42 7.58
CA TYR A 102 6.32 0.05 7.97
C TYR A 102 7.34 -0.12 6.84
N PHE A 103 7.49 -1.34 6.31
CA PHE A 103 8.45 -1.58 5.22
C PHE A 103 8.08 -0.82 3.94
N LYS A 104 6.79 -0.69 3.67
CA LYS A 104 6.29 0.11 2.54
C LYS A 104 6.63 1.58 2.69
N ASN A 105 6.43 2.18 3.86
CA ASN A 105 6.78 3.57 4.13
C ASN A 105 8.29 3.80 4.09
N LYS A 106 9.09 2.90 4.67
CA LYS A 106 10.55 2.94 4.57
C LYS A 106 11.03 2.93 3.11
N GLN A 107 10.44 2.08 2.28
CA GLN A 107 10.78 2.03 0.85
C GLN A 107 10.29 3.28 0.11
N LYS A 108 9.12 3.81 0.47
CA LYS A 108 8.56 5.04 -0.08
C LYS A 108 9.47 6.24 0.21
N GLU A 109 9.91 6.42 1.45
CA GLU A 109 10.87 7.46 1.85
C GLU A 109 12.17 7.34 1.06
N LEU A 110 12.72 6.13 0.96
CA LEU A 110 13.92 5.88 0.17
C LEU A 110 13.75 6.25 -1.31
N LEU A 111 12.59 6.01 -1.92
CA LEU A 111 12.34 6.32 -3.34
C LEU A 111 11.97 7.80 -3.58
N LEU A 112 11.50 8.50 -2.55
CA LEU A 112 11.15 9.93 -2.61
C LEU A 112 12.32 10.85 -2.25
N ALA A 113 13.36 10.34 -1.57
CA ALA A 113 14.52 11.16 -1.25
C ALA A 113 15.19 11.71 -2.54
N PRO A 114 15.66 12.99 -2.57
CA PRO A 114 16.07 13.65 -3.81
C PRO A 114 17.12 12.87 -4.63
N LYS A 115 18.21 12.44 -3.98
CA LYS A 115 19.32 11.72 -4.63
C LYS A 115 18.86 10.40 -5.25
N THR A 116 18.05 9.63 -4.53
CA THR A 116 17.61 8.30 -4.93
C THR A 116 16.44 8.36 -5.91
N SER A 117 15.59 9.38 -5.82
CA SER A 117 14.53 9.63 -6.80
C SER A 117 15.09 9.91 -8.19
N ASP A 118 16.15 10.72 -8.29
CA ASP A 118 16.83 11.00 -9.55
C ASP A 118 17.47 9.74 -10.15
N ILE A 119 18.14 8.92 -9.33
CA ILE A 119 18.71 7.64 -9.76
C ILE A 119 17.60 6.70 -10.24
N TYR A 120 16.48 6.63 -9.51
CA TYR A 120 15.35 5.80 -9.86
C TYR A 120 14.68 6.27 -11.16
N ALA A 121 14.55 7.58 -11.39
CA ALA A 121 14.03 8.14 -12.63
C ALA A 121 14.94 7.80 -13.82
N LYS A 122 16.26 7.93 -13.68
CA LYS A 122 17.24 7.51 -14.70
C LYS A 122 17.08 6.02 -15.03
N ARG A 123 17.00 5.15 -14.02
CA ARG A 123 16.81 3.69 -14.21
C ARG A 123 15.53 3.32 -14.96
N LYS A 124 14.49 4.17 -14.98
CA LYS A 124 13.26 3.93 -15.76
C LYS A 124 13.41 4.27 -17.23
N ILE A 125 14.21 5.29 -17.54
CA ILE A 125 14.43 5.80 -18.89
C ILE A 125 15.51 4.99 -19.59
N ASP A 126 16.48 4.50 -18.81
CA ASP A 126 17.57 3.63 -19.27
C ASP A 126 17.00 2.24 -19.64
N VAL A 127 16.30 2.20 -20.77
CA VAL A 127 15.88 0.99 -21.45
C VAL A 127 17.17 0.34 -21.93
N GLU A 128 17.73 -0.50 -21.05
CA GLU A 128 18.72 -1.52 -21.32
C GLU A 128 19.48 -1.34 -22.63
N SER A 129 20.52 -0.51 -22.62
CA SER A 129 21.49 -0.46 -23.71
C SER A 129 22.07 -1.85 -24.02
N VAL A 130 21.92 -2.82 -23.12
CA VAL A 130 22.28 -4.22 -23.31
C VAL A 130 21.44 -4.87 -24.42
N PHE A 131 20.11 -4.70 -24.42
CA PHE A 131 19.27 -5.22 -25.50
C PHE A 131 19.38 -4.39 -26.78
N GLY A 132 19.63 -3.09 -26.67
CA GLY A 132 19.98 -2.23 -27.81
C GLY A 132 21.28 -2.66 -28.49
N ARG A 133 22.35 -2.89 -27.72
CA ARG A 133 23.63 -3.40 -28.21
C ARG A 133 23.49 -4.81 -28.77
N LEU A 134 22.79 -5.72 -28.08
CA LEU A 134 22.49 -7.07 -28.59
C LEU A 134 21.74 -7.01 -29.92
N LYS A 135 20.76 -6.11 -30.05
CA LYS A 135 20.01 -5.93 -31.30
C LYS A 135 20.91 -5.41 -32.42
N ALA A 136 21.79 -4.45 -32.14
CA ALA A 136 22.76 -3.92 -33.09
C ALA A 136 23.85 -4.96 -33.47
N SER A 137 24.38 -5.70 -32.49
CA SER A 137 25.41 -6.71 -32.71
C SER A 137 24.88 -7.95 -33.41
N LEU A 138 23.63 -8.33 -33.15
CA LEU A 138 22.97 -9.50 -33.75
C LEU A 138 22.10 -9.14 -34.97
N ARG A 139 22.07 -7.87 -35.40
CA ARG A 139 21.33 -7.34 -36.56
C ARG A 139 19.84 -7.71 -36.60
N PHE A 140 19.19 -7.84 -35.44
CA PHE A 140 17.77 -8.12 -35.40
C PHE A 140 16.95 -6.86 -35.67
N ASN A 141 16.02 -6.90 -36.63
CA ASN A 141 15.11 -5.78 -36.88
C ASN A 141 13.90 -5.77 -35.93
N ARG A 142 13.40 -6.95 -35.51
CA ARG A 142 12.36 -7.11 -34.46
C ARG A 142 12.69 -8.29 -33.53
N PHE A 143 12.30 -8.21 -32.26
CA PHE A 143 12.27 -9.37 -31.37
C PHE A 143 10.98 -10.17 -31.61
N SER A 144 11.12 -11.47 -31.85
CA SER A 144 10.00 -12.40 -31.76
C SER A 144 9.77 -12.73 -30.30
N VAL A 145 8.65 -12.31 -29.71
CA VAL A 145 8.29 -12.62 -28.31
C VAL A 145 7.60 -13.98 -28.18
N ARG A 146 7.51 -14.73 -29.28
CA ARG A 146 7.04 -16.12 -29.29
C ARG A 146 8.25 -17.04 -29.45
N GLY A 147 8.59 -17.71 -28.36
CA GLY A 147 9.13 -19.07 -28.35
C GLY A 147 8.03 -20.00 -27.89
#